data_AF-A0A970D2Q7-F1
#
_entry.id   AF-A0A970D2Q7-F1
#
_cell.length_a   1.000
_cell.length_b   1.000
_cell.length_c   1.000
_cell.angle_alpha   90.00
_cell.angle_beta   90.00
_cell.angle_gamma   90.00
#
_symmetry.space_group_name_H-M   'P 1'
#
loop_
_entity.id
_entity.type
_entity.pdbx_description
1 polymer ?
#
loop_
_entity_poly.entity_id
_entity_poly.type
_entity_poly.pdbx_seq_one_letter_code
_entity_poly.pdbx_strand_id
1 'polypeptide(L)'
;MNLVLDSFSKLLGNLILFFAIPFIWWLVGYRKKESFFKWIGLYKPSATTPWWVVLTYGLVYILYYKSDWTVLMPLSDFAVVEQSESVAANAYTGLAWAAVLPALIENFLANGLCEELFFRGFVTKRLVSKIGVNNGVIVQAVAFALVHNLLYLIGGIGVSFPYHIAIFLIAGTGGLLLGILSEKILNGSIIPGIILHGLGNFISTMGVAFLRY
;
A
#
# COMPACT_ATOMS: atom_id res chain seq x y z
N MET A 1 -11.74 22.89 0.38
CA MET A 1 -10.49 22.88 1.17
C MET A 1 -9.37 22.55 0.20
N ASN A 2 -8.18 23.16 0.28
CA ASN A 2 -7.13 22.94 -0.72
C ASN A 2 -6.69 21.46 -0.63
N LEU A 3 -6.81 20.67 -1.71
CA LEU A 3 -6.45 19.25 -1.74
C LEU A 3 -5.06 18.96 -1.15
N VAL A 4 -4.12 19.90 -1.29
CA VAL A 4 -2.81 19.81 -0.65
C VAL A 4 -2.92 19.74 0.88
N LEU A 5 -3.75 20.58 1.50
CA LEU A 5 -4.02 20.54 2.95
C LEU A 5 -4.72 19.24 3.36
N ASP A 6 -5.62 18.73 2.51
CA ASP A 6 -6.30 17.47 2.77
C ASP A 6 -5.31 16.30 2.72
N SER A 7 -4.39 16.28 1.74
CA SER A 7 -3.31 15.27 1.65
C SER A 7 -2.34 15.35 2.84
N PHE A 8 -2.01 16.54 3.34
CA PHE A 8 -1.22 16.70 4.57
C PHE A 8 -1.97 16.22 5.81
N SER A 9 -3.28 16.50 5.90
CA SER A 9 -4.12 16.04 7.01
C SER A 9 -4.21 14.52 7.03
N LYS A 10 -4.39 13.89 5.86
CA LYS A 10 -4.34 12.43 5.69
C LYS A 10 -2.99 11.86 6.10
N LEU A 11 -1.88 12.48 5.67
CA LEU A 11 -0.54 12.05 6.07
C LEU A 11 -0.37 12.07 7.59
N LEU A 12 -0.76 13.15 8.26
CA LEU A 12 -0.65 13.23 9.73
C LEU A 12 -1.53 12.18 10.42
N GLY A 13 -2.77 11.99 9.97
CA GLY A 13 -3.67 10.96 10.49
C GLY A 13 -3.10 9.56 10.34
N ASN A 14 -2.62 9.22 9.14
CA ASN A 14 -2.04 7.91 8.84
C ASN A 14 -0.72 7.68 9.60
N LEU A 15 0.13 8.70 9.75
CA LEU A 15 1.32 8.59 10.59
C LEU A 15 0.93 8.21 12.02
N ILE A 16 -0.05 8.88 12.62
CA ILE A 16 -0.49 8.55 13.99
C ILE A 16 -1.03 7.12 14.04
N LEU A 17 -1.95 6.77 13.15
CA LEU A 17 -2.62 5.46 13.11
C LEU A 17 -1.63 4.31 12.94
N PHE A 18 -0.73 4.43 11.96
CA PHE A 18 0.16 3.34 11.56
C PHE A 18 1.48 3.32 12.34
N PHE A 19 1.90 4.43 12.94
CA PHE A 19 3.16 4.50 13.69
C PHE A 19 3.01 4.25 15.19
N ALA A 20 1.87 4.60 15.79
CA ALA A 20 1.69 4.53 17.25
C ALA A 20 1.95 3.13 17.82
N ILE A 21 1.29 2.11 17.26
CA ILE A 21 1.44 0.72 17.72
C ILE A 21 2.88 0.20 17.50
N PRO A 22 3.48 0.31 16.29
CA PRO A 22 4.85 -0.10 16.09
C PRO A 22 5.85 0.58 17.02
N PHE A 23 5.71 1.89 17.22
CA PHE A 23 6.64 2.66 18.04
C PHE A 23 6.56 2.26 19.51
N ILE A 24 5.36 2.14 20.08
CA ILE A 24 5.17 1.69 21.47
C ILE A 24 5.75 0.28 21.66
N TRP A 25 5.46 -0.62 20.73
CA TRP A 25 5.97 -2.00 20.79
C TRP A 25 7.50 -2.04 20.77
N TRP A 26 8.13 -1.26 19.89
CA TRP A 26 9.59 -1.13 19.88
C TRP A 26 10.13 -0.52 21.17
N LEU A 27 9.50 0.55 21.65
CA LEU A 27 9.92 1.28 22.84
C LEU A 27 9.96 0.36 24.07
N VAL A 28 8.97 -0.51 24.22
CA VAL A 28 8.88 -1.44 25.37
C VAL A 28 9.83 -2.63 25.20
N GLY A 29 9.85 -3.28 24.03
CA GLY A 29 10.51 -4.58 23.87
C GLY A 29 11.90 -4.57 23.22
N TYR A 30 12.23 -3.55 22.44
CA TYR A 30 13.33 -3.60 21.47
C TYR A 30 14.26 -2.39 21.48
N ARG A 31 13.91 -1.29 22.16
CA ARG A 31 14.73 -0.05 22.20
C ARG A 31 16.18 -0.25 22.67
N LYS A 32 16.42 -1.27 23.52
CA LYS A 32 17.76 -1.61 24.03
C LYS A 32 18.53 -2.58 23.12
N LYS A 33 17.86 -3.17 22.12
CA LYS A 33 18.43 -4.19 21.23
C LYS A 33 18.88 -3.59 19.90
N GLU A 34 18.10 -2.67 19.34
CA GLU A 34 18.40 -2.01 18.07
C GLU A 34 17.58 -0.72 17.89
N SER A 35 17.97 0.11 16.93
CA SER A 35 17.24 1.33 16.58
C SER A 35 15.90 1.02 15.92
N PHE A 36 14.93 1.93 16.06
CA PHE A 36 13.60 1.78 15.45
C PHE A 36 13.68 1.59 13.93
N PHE A 37 14.52 2.38 13.25
CA PHE A 37 14.69 2.30 11.80
C PHE A 37 15.19 0.93 11.34
N LYS A 38 16.15 0.36 12.06
CA LYS A 38 16.64 -1.00 11.76
C LYS A 38 15.54 -2.03 12.02
N TRP A 39 14.88 -1.94 13.17
CA TRP A 39 13.83 -2.86 13.59
C TRP A 39 12.63 -2.90 12.64
N ILE A 40 12.24 -1.74 12.11
CA ILE A 40 11.10 -1.59 11.20
C ILE A 40 11.48 -1.87 9.73
N GLY A 41 12.76 -2.05 9.39
CA GLY A 41 13.18 -2.30 8.01
C GLY A 41 13.47 -1.04 7.17
N LEU A 42 13.54 0.14 7.79
CA LEU A 42 13.91 1.40 7.13
C LEU A 42 15.44 1.52 7.03
N TYR A 43 16.03 0.74 6.14
CA TYR A 43 17.44 0.83 5.79
C TYR A 43 17.65 0.52 4.31
N LYS A 44 18.78 0.99 3.78
CA LYS A 44 19.16 0.73 2.40
C LYS A 44 19.26 -0.78 2.13
N PRO A 45 18.71 -1.31 1.02
CA PRO A 45 18.85 -2.71 0.67
C PRO A 45 20.31 -3.17 0.64
N SER A 46 20.53 -4.46 0.94
CA SER A 46 21.85 -5.08 0.87
C SER A 46 22.44 -4.96 -0.54
N ALA A 47 23.74 -4.65 -0.64
CA ALA A 47 24.46 -4.59 -1.91
C ALA A 47 24.62 -5.96 -2.60
N THR A 48 24.26 -7.04 -1.91
CA THR A 48 24.32 -8.41 -2.46
C THR A 48 23.26 -8.68 -3.52
N THR A 49 22.13 -7.98 -3.47
CA THR A 49 21.07 -8.13 -4.47
C THR A 49 21.39 -7.27 -5.68
N PRO A 50 21.56 -7.85 -6.89
CA PRO A 50 21.86 -7.05 -8.07
C PRO A 50 20.74 -6.04 -8.36
N TRP A 51 21.10 -4.82 -8.74
CA TRP A 51 20.15 -3.72 -9.01
C TRP A 51 19.11 -4.09 -10.09
N TRP A 52 19.49 -4.90 -11.08
CA TRP A 52 18.59 -5.35 -12.14
C TRP A 52 17.47 -6.28 -11.63
N VAL A 53 17.68 -7.03 -10.55
CA VAL A 53 16.64 -7.85 -9.91
C VAL A 53 15.54 -6.93 -9.36
N VAL A 54 15.95 -5.85 -8.70
CA VAL A 54 15.03 -4.86 -8.12
C VAL A 54 14.25 -4.14 -9.23
N LEU A 55 14.91 -3.78 -10.33
CA LEU A 55 14.23 -3.17 -11.48
C LEU A 55 13.27 -4.13 -12.17
N THR A 56 13.66 -5.38 -12.37
CA THR A 56 12.80 -6.41 -12.97
C THR A 56 11.56 -6.63 -12.12
N TYR A 57 11.74 -6.72 -10.80
CA TYR A 57 10.63 -6.83 -9.85
C TYR A 57 9.72 -5.60 -9.89
N GLY A 58 10.30 -4.41 -9.92
CA GLY A 58 9.56 -3.15 -10.05
C GLY A 58 8.74 -3.10 -11.34
N LEU A 59 9.30 -3.56 -12.47
CA LEU A 59 8.57 -3.66 -13.73
C LEU A 59 7.40 -4.63 -13.63
N VAL A 60 7.60 -5.83 -13.06
CA VAL A 60 6.51 -6.80 -12.83
C VAL A 60 5.42 -6.17 -11.96
N TYR A 61 5.79 -5.45 -10.91
CA TYR A 61 4.85 -4.77 -10.02
C TYR A 61 4.06 -3.67 -10.74
N ILE A 62 4.72 -2.87 -11.60
CA ILE A 62 4.04 -1.84 -12.40
C ILE A 62 3.10 -2.47 -13.42
N LEU A 63 3.52 -3.53 -14.12
CA LEU A 63 2.67 -4.26 -15.07
C LEU A 63 1.44 -4.85 -14.38
N TYR A 64 1.62 -5.36 -13.15
CA TYR A 64 0.52 -5.82 -12.30
C TYR A 64 -0.49 -4.69 -12.00
N TYR A 65 -0.05 -3.48 -11.64
CA TYR A 65 -0.94 -2.33 -11.42
C TYR A 65 -1.62 -1.83 -12.70
N LYS A 66 -0.97 -1.97 -13.85
CA LYS A 66 -1.55 -1.60 -15.16
C LYS A 66 -2.40 -2.71 -15.77
N SER A 67 -2.44 -3.90 -15.17
CA SER A 67 -3.24 -5.01 -15.68
C SER A 67 -4.72 -4.66 -15.56
N ASP A 68 -5.51 -5.10 -16.54
CA ASP A 68 -6.94 -4.86 -16.54
C ASP A 68 -7.65 -5.80 -15.56
N TRP A 69 -7.84 -5.32 -14.33
CA TRP A 69 -8.54 -6.04 -13.29
C TRP A 69 -10.07 -5.97 -13.44
N THR A 70 -10.58 -5.16 -14.37
CA THR A 70 -12.04 -4.97 -14.56
C THR A 70 -12.72 -6.25 -15.04
N VAL A 71 -11.98 -7.14 -15.71
CA VAL A 71 -12.45 -8.48 -16.12
C VAL A 71 -12.94 -9.33 -14.95
N LEU A 72 -12.47 -9.08 -13.72
CA LEU A 72 -12.90 -9.80 -12.52
C LEU A 72 -14.12 -9.18 -11.83
N MET A 73 -14.61 -8.04 -12.33
CA MET A 73 -15.60 -7.21 -11.66
C MET A 73 -16.86 -7.07 -12.53
N PRO A 74 -18.07 -7.17 -11.96
CA PRO A 74 -19.30 -6.87 -12.68
C PRO A 74 -19.35 -5.42 -13.14
N LEU A 75 -19.79 -5.18 -14.39
CA LEU A 75 -19.89 -3.83 -14.95
C LEU A 75 -20.80 -2.89 -14.12
N SER A 76 -21.81 -3.46 -13.45
CA SER A 76 -22.73 -2.72 -12.59
C SER A 76 -22.06 -2.07 -11.37
N ASP A 77 -20.94 -2.62 -10.90
CA ASP A 77 -20.24 -2.11 -9.71
C ASP A 77 -19.37 -0.88 -10.03
N PHE A 78 -18.95 -0.68 -11.28
CA PHE A 78 -18.10 0.47 -11.64
C PHE A 78 -18.79 1.80 -11.36
N ALA A 79 -20.06 1.94 -11.72
CA ALA A 79 -20.81 3.16 -11.45
C ALA A 79 -20.90 3.48 -9.95
N VAL A 80 -21.04 2.44 -9.10
CA VAL A 80 -21.08 2.60 -7.63
C VAL A 80 -19.74 3.10 -7.11
N VAL A 81 -18.64 2.54 -7.63
CA VAL A 81 -17.27 2.85 -7.20
C VAL A 81 -16.85 4.24 -7.69
N GLU A 82 -17.11 4.59 -8.95
CA GLU A 82 -16.77 5.89 -9.55
C GLU A 82 -17.46 7.08 -8.85
N GLN A 83 -18.67 6.86 -8.32
CA GLN A 83 -19.45 7.90 -7.64
C GLN A 83 -19.17 7.98 -6.14
N SER A 84 -18.38 7.07 -5.57
CA SER A 84 -18.16 7.00 -4.13
C SER A 84 -17.06 7.97 -3.67
N GLU A 85 -17.38 8.86 -2.73
CA GLU A 85 -16.39 9.72 -2.05
C GLU A 85 -15.43 8.92 -1.16
N SER A 86 -15.81 7.71 -0.75
CA SER A 86 -14.99 6.80 0.06
C SER A 86 -13.81 6.22 -0.72
N VAL A 87 -13.82 6.29 -2.05
CA VAL A 87 -12.70 5.87 -2.91
C VAL A 87 -11.77 7.05 -3.11
N ALA A 88 -10.61 7.01 -2.45
CA ALA A 88 -9.67 8.14 -2.39
C ALA A 88 -9.25 8.70 -3.76
N ALA A 89 -9.12 7.86 -4.78
CA ALA A 89 -8.75 8.29 -6.13
C ALA A 89 -9.79 9.22 -6.78
N ASN A 90 -11.07 9.10 -6.44
CA ASN A 90 -12.16 9.88 -7.05
C ASN A 90 -12.07 11.37 -6.71
N ALA A 91 -11.43 11.72 -5.59
CA ALA A 91 -11.15 13.12 -5.21
C ALA A 91 -10.25 13.86 -6.22
N TYR A 92 -9.58 13.12 -7.12
CA TYR A 92 -8.65 13.66 -8.09
C TYR A 92 -9.22 13.75 -9.52
N THR A 93 -10.44 13.27 -9.74
CA THR A 93 -11.08 13.18 -11.06
C THR A 93 -11.09 14.52 -11.80
N GLY A 94 -10.62 14.53 -13.05
CA GLY A 94 -10.64 15.71 -13.92
C GLY A 94 -9.70 16.86 -13.53
N LEU A 95 -8.90 16.72 -12.47
CA LEU A 95 -7.99 17.78 -12.00
C LEU A 95 -6.71 17.90 -12.84
N ALA A 96 -6.40 16.90 -13.68
CA ALA A 96 -5.21 16.85 -14.51
C ALA A 96 -3.93 17.21 -13.71
N TRP A 97 -3.17 18.20 -14.15
CA TRP A 97 -1.92 18.62 -13.52
C TRP A 97 -2.07 19.13 -12.08
N ALA A 98 -3.25 19.64 -11.69
CA ALA A 98 -3.50 20.09 -10.33
C ALA A 98 -3.53 18.93 -9.32
N ALA A 99 -3.74 17.68 -9.78
CA ALA A 99 -3.71 16.49 -8.94
C ALA A 99 -2.29 16.08 -8.51
N VAL A 100 -1.25 16.46 -9.28
CA VAL A 100 0.09 15.86 -9.14
C VAL A 100 0.67 16.05 -7.75
N LEU A 101 0.72 17.28 -7.25
CA LEU A 101 1.30 17.57 -5.94
C LEU A 101 0.53 16.90 -4.77
N PRO A 102 -0.80 17.06 -4.64
CA PRO A 102 -1.54 16.39 -3.57
C PRO A 102 -1.47 14.85 -3.70
N ALA A 103 -1.54 14.30 -4.92
CA ALA A 103 -1.42 12.86 -5.13
C ALA A 103 -0.03 12.32 -4.77
N LEU A 104 1.06 13.08 -4.96
CA LEU A 104 2.39 12.68 -4.50
C LEU A 104 2.43 12.55 -2.98
N ILE A 105 1.87 13.52 -2.25
CA ILE A 105 1.83 13.52 -0.79
C ILE A 105 0.99 12.34 -0.30
N GLU A 106 -0.22 12.19 -0.83
CA GLU A 106 -1.13 11.14 -0.39
C GLU A 106 -0.60 9.74 -0.74
N ASN A 107 -0.24 9.50 -2.00
CA ASN A 107 0.08 8.14 -2.45
C ASN A 107 1.44 7.65 -1.94
N PHE A 108 2.47 8.49 -1.91
CA PHE A 108 3.80 8.06 -1.45
C PHE A 108 3.95 8.18 0.06
N LEU A 109 3.42 9.22 0.69
CA LEU A 109 3.65 9.47 2.12
C LEU A 109 2.49 8.95 2.97
N ALA A 110 1.26 9.39 2.70
CA ALA A 110 0.12 8.99 3.54
C ALA A 110 -0.19 7.50 3.41
N ASN A 111 -0.13 6.96 2.19
CA ASN A 111 -0.46 5.55 1.93
C ASN A 111 0.84 4.73 1.88
N GLY A 112 1.67 4.91 0.86
CA GLY A 112 2.87 4.10 0.64
C GLY A 112 3.79 4.01 1.86
N LEU A 113 4.25 5.13 2.43
CA LEU A 113 5.13 5.11 3.59
C LEU A 113 4.43 4.57 4.85
N CYS A 114 3.27 5.10 5.21
CA CYS A 114 2.63 4.75 6.48
C CYS A 114 2.12 3.30 6.49
N GLU A 115 1.48 2.86 5.42
CA GLU A 115 1.01 1.48 5.31
C GLU A 115 2.17 0.49 5.28
N GLU A 116 3.23 0.74 4.51
CA GLU A 116 4.39 -0.17 4.49
C GLU A 116 5.10 -0.23 5.84
N LEU A 117 5.18 0.88 6.58
CA LEU A 117 5.72 0.88 7.96
C LEU A 117 4.94 -0.06 8.87
N PHE A 118 3.61 -0.04 8.78
CA PHE A 118 2.78 -0.89 9.61
C PHE A 118 2.74 -2.33 9.10
N PHE A 119 2.40 -2.54 7.84
CA PHE A 119 2.17 -3.87 7.30
C PHE A 119 3.46 -4.66 7.06
N ARG A 120 4.47 -4.06 6.42
CA ARG A 120 5.73 -4.76 6.08
C ARG A 120 6.75 -4.58 7.18
N GLY A 121 6.89 -3.34 7.65
CA GLY A 121 7.82 -3.02 8.72
C GLY A 121 7.39 -3.58 10.08
N PHE A 122 6.09 -3.60 10.37
CA PHE A 122 5.56 -4.12 11.64
C PHE A 122 4.98 -5.53 11.58
N VAL A 123 3.79 -5.69 10.99
CA VAL A 123 3.03 -6.94 11.03
C VAL A 123 3.82 -8.09 10.40
N THR A 124 4.36 -7.90 9.19
CA THR A 124 5.08 -8.96 8.46
C THR A 124 6.26 -9.48 9.27
N LYS A 125 7.16 -8.61 9.72
CA LYS A 125 8.34 -9.02 10.51
C LYS A 125 7.97 -9.78 11.79
N ARG A 126 6.85 -9.42 12.42
CA ARG A 126 6.36 -10.07 13.65
C ARG A 126 5.78 -11.46 13.35
N LEU A 127 5.12 -11.61 12.20
CA LEU A 127 4.65 -12.91 11.73
C LEU A 127 5.83 -13.77 11.27
N VAL A 128 6.74 -13.23 10.48
CA VAL A 128 7.93 -13.93 9.98
C VAL A 128 8.79 -14.48 11.12
N SER A 129 8.98 -13.72 12.20
CA SER A 129 9.74 -14.20 13.36
C SER A 129 9.07 -15.33 14.13
N LYS A 130 7.75 -15.51 13.99
CA LYS A 130 6.96 -16.54 14.70
C LYS A 130 6.67 -17.77 13.85
N ILE A 131 6.32 -17.58 12.58
CA ILE A 131 5.80 -18.63 11.70
C ILE A 131 6.62 -18.80 10.41
N GLY A 132 7.77 -18.12 10.31
CA GLY A 132 8.69 -18.21 9.18
C GLY A 132 8.32 -17.29 8.01
N VAL A 133 9.28 -17.09 7.10
CA VAL A 133 9.19 -16.11 6.00
C VAL A 133 7.97 -16.36 5.10
N ASN A 134 7.78 -17.60 4.64
CA ASN A 134 6.70 -17.94 3.70
C ASN A 134 5.32 -17.67 4.32
N ASN A 135 5.03 -18.28 5.47
CA ASN A 135 3.72 -18.17 6.10
C ASN A 135 3.49 -16.74 6.62
N GLY A 136 4.52 -16.09 7.16
CA GLY A 136 4.39 -14.72 7.66
C GLY A 136 4.00 -13.72 6.58
N VAL A 137 4.64 -13.81 5.41
CA VAL A 137 4.31 -12.97 4.25
C VAL A 137 2.91 -13.29 3.70
N ILE A 138 2.52 -14.57 3.61
CA ILE A 138 1.17 -14.97 3.14
C ILE A 138 0.10 -14.45 4.09
N VAL A 139 0.24 -14.68 5.40
CA VAL A 139 -0.74 -14.25 6.40
C VAL A 139 -0.86 -12.73 6.42
N GLN A 140 0.25 -12.00 6.27
CA GLN A 140 0.19 -10.54 6.19
C GLN A 140 -0.53 -10.07 4.93
N ALA A 141 -0.27 -10.68 3.77
CA ALA A 141 -0.94 -10.34 2.51
C ALA A 141 -2.45 -10.56 2.60
N VAL A 142 -2.89 -11.66 3.23
CA VAL A 142 -4.31 -11.91 3.52
C VAL A 142 -4.88 -10.84 4.44
N ALA A 143 -4.19 -10.48 5.53
CA ALA A 143 -4.65 -9.44 6.45
C ALA A 143 -4.79 -8.07 5.75
N PHE A 144 -3.85 -7.73 4.86
CA PHE A 144 -3.91 -6.50 4.07
C PHE A 144 -5.12 -6.48 3.13
N ALA A 145 -5.39 -7.60 2.44
CA ALA A 145 -6.56 -7.77 1.59
C ALA A 145 -7.90 -7.66 2.35
N LEU A 146 -7.95 -8.21 3.57
CA LEU A 146 -9.12 -8.12 4.44
C LEU A 146 -9.37 -6.69 4.91
N VAL A 147 -8.32 -5.93 5.27
CA VAL A 147 -8.45 -4.52 5.62
C VAL A 147 -9.03 -3.71 4.45
N HIS A 148 -8.58 -3.96 3.22
CA HIS A 148 -9.13 -3.28 2.05
C HIS A 148 -10.62 -3.56 1.84
N ASN A 149 -11.05 -4.80 2.01
CA ASN A 149 -12.46 -5.14 1.97
C ASN A 149 -13.27 -4.48 3.10
N LEU A 150 -12.70 -4.45 4.31
CA LEU A 150 -13.31 -3.77 5.45
C LEU A 150 -13.51 -2.27 5.19
N LEU A 151 -12.54 -1.61 4.52
CA LEU A 151 -12.68 -0.20 4.13
C LEU A 151 -13.84 0.03 3.16
N TYR A 152 -14.07 -0.87 2.20
CA TYR A 152 -15.24 -0.79 1.31
C TYR A 152 -16.56 -0.93 2.08
N LEU A 153 -16.62 -1.87 3.02
CA LEU A 153 -17.80 -2.11 3.85
C LEU A 153 -18.10 -0.93 4.77
N ILE A 154 -17.10 -0.41 5.48
CA ILE A 154 -17.25 0.75 6.38
C ILE A 154 -17.53 2.03 5.59
N GLY A 155 -16.97 2.15 4.38
CA GLY A 155 -17.22 3.26 3.46
C GLY A 155 -18.61 3.24 2.82
N GLY A 156 -19.46 2.24 3.13
CA GLY A 156 -20.81 2.13 2.61
C GLY A 156 -20.89 1.89 1.10
N ILE A 157 -19.82 1.37 0.49
CA ILE A 157 -19.75 1.16 -0.96
C ILE A 157 -20.49 -0.13 -1.29
N GLY A 158 -21.70 -0.01 -1.84
CA GLY A 158 -22.60 -1.12 -2.13
C GLY A 158 -22.20 -1.96 -3.36
N VAL A 159 -21.00 -2.53 -3.35
CA VAL A 159 -20.48 -3.39 -4.43
C VAL A 159 -20.86 -4.85 -4.22
N SER A 160 -20.90 -5.61 -5.30
CA SER A 160 -21.20 -7.04 -5.27
C SER A 160 -20.14 -7.89 -4.57
N PHE A 161 -20.51 -9.12 -4.20
CA PHE A 161 -19.57 -10.10 -3.63
C PHE A 161 -18.40 -10.44 -4.58
N PRO A 162 -18.60 -10.66 -5.90
CA PRO A 162 -17.49 -10.77 -6.86
C PRO A 162 -16.50 -9.61 -6.81
N TYR A 163 -16.98 -8.36 -6.64
CA TYR A 163 -16.10 -7.21 -6.51
C TYR A 163 -15.23 -7.28 -5.26
N HIS A 164 -15.80 -7.70 -4.12
CA HIS A 164 -15.02 -7.95 -2.90
C HIS A 164 -13.94 -9.01 -3.08
N ILE A 165 -14.23 -10.09 -3.83
CA ILE A 165 -13.21 -11.09 -4.21
C ILE A 165 -12.11 -10.43 -5.05
N ALA A 166 -12.47 -9.63 -6.05
CA ALA A 166 -11.49 -8.94 -6.89
C ALA A 166 -10.59 -8.01 -6.06
N ILE A 167 -11.14 -7.19 -5.17
CA ILE A 167 -10.36 -6.33 -4.27
C ILE A 167 -9.47 -7.16 -3.34
N PHE A 168 -9.97 -8.29 -2.83
CA PHE A 168 -9.16 -9.19 -2.02
C PHE A 168 -7.94 -9.70 -2.80
N LEU A 169 -8.15 -10.15 -4.04
CA LEU A 169 -7.07 -10.64 -4.90
C LEU A 169 -6.09 -9.52 -5.27
N ILE A 170 -6.58 -8.32 -5.55
CA ILE A 170 -5.76 -7.16 -5.95
C ILE A 170 -4.92 -6.66 -4.77
N ALA A 171 -5.56 -6.34 -3.66
CA ALA A 171 -4.84 -5.87 -2.48
C ALA A 171 -3.93 -6.98 -1.94
N GLY A 172 -4.40 -8.23 -1.91
CA GLY A 172 -3.64 -9.38 -1.42
C GLY A 172 -2.42 -9.71 -2.28
N THR A 173 -2.53 -9.65 -3.61
CA THR A 173 -1.39 -9.92 -4.50
C THR A 173 -0.36 -8.80 -4.42
N GLY A 174 -0.76 -7.53 -4.39
CA GLY A 174 0.15 -6.41 -4.11
C GLY A 174 0.81 -6.55 -2.72
N GLY A 175 -0.02 -6.88 -1.73
CA GLY A 175 0.29 -7.49 -0.43
C GLY A 175 1.55 -8.36 -0.44
N LEU A 176 1.36 -9.50 -1.09
CA LEU A 176 2.28 -10.61 -1.22
C LEU A 176 3.55 -10.21 -1.97
N LEU A 177 3.42 -9.49 -3.09
CA LEU A 177 4.55 -9.05 -3.89
C LEU A 177 5.50 -8.17 -3.07
N LEU A 178 5.00 -7.18 -2.33
CA LEU A 178 5.87 -6.33 -1.52
C LEU A 178 6.47 -7.07 -0.31
N GLY A 179 5.73 -8.02 0.27
CA GLY A 179 6.24 -8.90 1.33
C GLY A 179 7.37 -9.80 0.85
N ILE A 180 7.25 -10.40 -0.34
CA ILE A 180 8.32 -11.20 -0.97
C ILE A 180 9.53 -10.32 -1.27
N LEU A 181 9.31 -9.14 -1.85
CA LEU A 181 10.39 -8.21 -2.18
C LEU A 181 11.20 -7.85 -0.93
N SER A 182 10.53 -7.41 0.12
CA SER A 182 11.20 -7.03 1.37
C SER A 182 11.90 -8.22 2.04
N GLU A 183 11.18 -9.30 2.34
CA GLU A 183 11.70 -10.36 3.21
C GLU A 183 12.58 -11.39 2.49
N LYS A 184 12.34 -11.68 1.20
CA LYS A 184 13.12 -12.68 0.45
C LYS A 184 14.20 -12.08 -0.44
N ILE A 185 13.98 -10.89 -1.00
CA ILE A 185 14.88 -10.32 -2.01
C ILE A 185 15.79 -9.24 -1.42
N LEU A 186 15.28 -8.45 -0.46
CA LEU A 186 15.97 -7.25 0.04
C LEU A 186 16.37 -7.34 1.52
N ASN A 187 16.40 -8.56 2.07
CA ASN A 187 16.83 -8.86 3.43
C ASN A 187 16.14 -7.95 4.48
N GLY A 188 14.83 -7.80 4.35
CA GLY A 188 13.97 -7.05 5.27
C GLY A 188 13.89 -5.54 5.02
N SER A 189 14.57 -4.98 4.00
CA SER A 189 14.41 -3.56 3.66
C SER A 189 13.03 -3.30 3.04
N ILE A 190 12.30 -2.32 3.57
CA ILE A 190 10.98 -1.92 3.05
C ILE A 190 11.05 -0.71 2.12
N ILE A 191 12.22 -0.06 1.96
CA ILE A 191 12.34 1.19 1.18
C ILE A 191 11.87 1.01 -0.28
N PRO A 192 12.32 -0.02 -1.02
CA PRO A 192 11.81 -0.20 -2.38
C PRO A 192 10.31 -0.54 -2.42
N GLY A 193 9.79 -1.20 -1.39
CA GLY A 193 8.35 -1.46 -1.25
C GLY A 193 7.53 -0.19 -1.12
N ILE A 194 7.97 0.77 -0.29
CA ILE A 194 7.34 2.10 -0.13
C ILE A 194 7.25 2.81 -1.48
N ILE A 195 8.35 2.80 -2.25
CA ILE A 195 8.40 3.48 -3.56
C ILE A 195 7.46 2.80 -4.55
N LEU A 196 7.47 1.47 -4.64
CA LEU A 196 6.62 0.73 -5.56
C LEU A 196 5.14 0.85 -5.21
N HIS A 197 4.79 0.75 -3.93
CA HIS A 197 3.43 0.94 -3.46
C HIS A 197 2.93 2.35 -3.81
N GLY A 198 3.68 3.38 -3.43
CA GLY A 198 3.33 4.77 -3.73
C GLY A 198 3.20 5.03 -5.23
N LEU A 199 4.09 4.44 -6.03
CA LEU A 199 4.04 4.55 -7.49
C LEU A 199 2.80 3.87 -8.08
N GLY A 200 2.43 2.68 -7.60
CA GLY A 200 1.21 1.98 -8.04
C GLY A 200 -0.04 2.81 -7.78
N ASN A 201 -0.17 3.35 -6.57
CA ASN A 201 -1.28 4.23 -6.21
C ASN A 201 -1.27 5.52 -7.04
N PHE A 202 -0.08 6.12 -7.24
CA PHE A 202 0.06 7.32 -8.04
C PHE A 202 -0.32 7.11 -9.51
N ILE A 203 0.05 5.99 -10.13
CA ILE A 203 -0.37 5.63 -11.49
C ILE A 203 -1.90 5.53 -11.56
N SER A 204 -2.53 4.86 -10.58
CA SER A 204 -4.00 4.75 -10.51
C SER A 204 -4.66 6.13 -10.38
N THR A 205 -4.18 6.98 -9.48
CA THR A 205 -4.71 8.33 -9.29
C THR A 205 -4.53 9.21 -10.52
N MET A 206 -3.37 9.13 -11.20
CA MET A 206 -3.14 9.87 -12.44
C MET A 206 -4.02 9.37 -13.59
N GLY A 207 -4.34 8.07 -13.62
CA GLY A 207 -5.35 7.54 -14.53
C GLY A 207 -6.68 8.30 -14.39
N VAL A 208 -7.22 8.34 -13.17
CA VAL A 208 -8.49 9.04 -12.88
C VAL A 208 -8.38 10.56 -13.06
N ALA A 209 -7.25 11.17 -12.70
CA ALA A 209 -7.08 12.62 -12.79
C ALA A 209 -7.05 13.15 -14.24
N PHE A 210 -6.55 12.36 -15.17
CA PHE A 210 -6.46 12.73 -16.59
C PHE A 210 -7.57 12.12 -17.47
N LEU A 211 -8.36 11.19 -16.94
CA LEU A 211 -9.62 10.78 -17.56
C LEU A 211 -10.58 11.98 -17.55
N ARG A 212 -11.01 12.40 -18.74
CA ARG A 212 -12.09 13.38 -18.93
C ARG A 212 -13.34 12.61 -19.33
N TYR A 213 -14.42 12.75 -18.54
CA TYR A 213 -15.77 12.48 -19.01
C TYR A 213 -16.26 13.66 -19.85
#